data_AF-A0A7C9HDI1-F1
#
_entry.id   AF-A0A7C9HDI1-F1
#
_cell.length_a   1.000
_cell.length_b   1.000
_cell.length_c   1.000
_cell.angle_alpha   90.00
_cell.angle_beta   90.00
_cell.angle_gamma   90.00
#
_symmetry.space_group_name_H-M   'P 1'
#
loop_
_entity.id
_entity.type
_entity.pdbx_description
1 polymer ?
#
loop_
_entity_poly.entity_id
_entity_poly.type
_entity_poly.pdbx_seq_one_letter_code
_entity_poly.pdbx_strand_id
1 'polypeptide(L)'
;MNMKKIVLTVVAVMSMTMAFAAGENDNNTATTNAYKFNLSTYALSRALNLNQDQVDVVEDINRTFSAEMMNAAVSDSSEREAKVNAAIKKDLSYMHYVLNNSQYREYVKLLNVTLNNRGLNK
;
A
#
# COMPACT_ATOMS: atom_id res chain seq x y z
N MET A 1 31.90 -12.29 18.37
CA MET A 1 30.63 -12.45 17.63
C MET A 1 29.97 -11.09 17.56
N ASN A 2 30.11 -10.38 16.45
CA ASN A 2 29.72 -8.98 16.34
C ASN A 2 28.23 -8.90 16.01
N MET A 3 27.45 -8.32 16.91
CA MET A 3 26.01 -8.10 16.72
C MET A 3 25.77 -7.26 15.47
N LYS A 4 25.02 -7.82 14.50
CA LYS A 4 24.42 -7.06 13.41
C LYS A 4 23.39 -6.13 14.03
N LYS A 5 23.57 -4.82 13.87
CA LYS A 5 22.59 -3.81 14.30
C LYS A 5 21.29 -4.04 13.53
N ILE A 6 20.34 -4.71 14.17
CA ILE A 6 18.93 -4.72 13.74
C ILE A 6 18.42 -3.32 14.07
N VAL A 7 18.55 -2.40 13.11
CA VAL A 7 17.84 -1.12 13.19
C VAL A 7 16.41 -1.41 12.72
N LEU A 8 15.59 -1.83 13.66
CA LEU A 8 14.14 -1.98 13.48
C LEU A 8 13.52 -0.58 13.42
N THR A 9 13.70 0.14 12.31
CA THR A 9 12.95 1.39 12.09
C THR A 9 11.56 1.02 11.62
N VAL A 10 10.66 0.73 12.56
CA VAL A 10 9.22 0.67 12.30
C VAL A 10 8.76 2.09 12.00
N VAL A 11 8.76 2.50 10.72
CA VAL A 11 7.96 3.64 10.27
C VAL A 11 6.63 3.08 9.80
N ALA A 12 5.83 2.59 10.74
CA ALA A 12 4.41 2.37 10.51
C ALA A 12 3.69 3.71 10.67
N VAL A 13 3.78 4.57 9.66
CA VAL A 13 2.79 5.66 9.49
C VAL A 13 1.84 5.24 8.37
N MET A 14 1.27 4.05 8.52
CA MET A 14 0.04 3.68 7.86
C MET A 14 -1.04 4.03 8.88
N SER A 15 -1.66 5.19 8.72
CA SER A 15 -2.78 5.64 9.56
C SER A 15 -3.78 4.50 9.74
N MET A 16 -3.88 3.97 10.96
CA MET A 16 -4.82 2.91 11.31
C MET A 16 -6.24 3.47 11.22
N THR A 17 -6.96 3.17 10.15
CA THR A 17 -8.41 3.35 10.14
C THR A 17 -9.03 2.05 10.63
N MET A 18 -9.41 1.98 11.91
CA MET A 18 -10.23 0.87 12.41
C MET A 18 -11.64 0.98 11.80
N ALA A 19 -11.97 0.14 10.83
CA ALA A 19 -13.32 0.07 10.27
C ALA A 19 -14.16 -0.91 11.11
N PHE A 20 -15.00 -0.38 12.00
CA PHE A 20 -16.04 -1.17 12.66
C PHE A 20 -17.13 -1.51 11.64
N ALA A 21 -17.41 -2.81 11.49
CA ALA A 21 -18.48 -3.30 10.64
C ALA A 21 -19.86 -2.91 11.23
N ALA A 22 -20.64 -2.09 10.53
CA ALA A 22 -22.09 -1.99 10.72
C ALA A 22 -22.78 -1.35 9.51
N GLY A 23 -23.75 -2.06 8.90
CA GLY A 23 -24.91 -1.53 8.19
C GLY A 23 -24.70 -0.84 6.83
N GLU A 24 -25.13 -1.49 5.75
CA GLU A 24 -25.01 -1.06 4.34
C GLU A 24 -25.61 0.31 3.94
N ASN A 25 -26.07 1.17 4.85
CA ASN A 25 -26.73 2.42 4.46
C ASN A 25 -26.16 3.74 5.02
N ASP A 26 -25.07 3.70 5.81
CA ASP A 26 -24.35 4.90 6.27
C ASP A 26 -22.83 4.85 5.96
N ASN A 27 -22.43 3.92 5.09
CA ASN A 27 -21.09 3.32 5.06
C ASN A 27 -20.08 3.93 4.05
N ASN A 28 -20.43 5.01 3.34
CA ASN A 28 -19.61 5.44 2.19
C ASN A 28 -18.24 6.02 2.62
N THR A 29 -18.17 6.71 3.76
CA THR A 29 -16.93 7.32 4.27
C THR A 29 -15.98 6.30 4.91
N ALA A 30 -16.48 5.40 5.76
CA ALA A 30 -15.67 4.34 6.39
C ALA A 30 -15.13 3.34 5.35
N THR A 31 -15.96 2.94 4.39
CA THR A 31 -15.56 2.05 3.29
C THR A 31 -14.51 2.71 2.41
N THR A 32 -14.71 3.97 1.99
CA THR A 32 -13.74 4.72 1.17
C THR A 32 -12.40 4.91 1.88
N ASN A 33 -12.40 5.10 3.20
CA ASN A 33 -11.17 5.27 3.98
C ASN A 33 -10.27 4.02 3.98
N ALA A 34 -10.83 2.81 3.86
CA ALA A 34 -10.04 1.59 3.73
C ALA A 34 -9.22 1.56 2.43
N TYR A 35 -9.77 2.10 1.34
CA TYR A 35 -9.12 2.17 0.03
C TYR A 35 -8.22 3.39 -0.15
N LYS A 36 -8.23 4.34 0.79
CA LYS A 36 -7.35 5.51 0.75
C LYS A 36 -5.91 5.11 1.07
N PHE A 37 -5.14 4.90 0.02
CA PHE A 37 -3.69 4.72 0.10
C PHE A 37 -3.02 6.08 -0.02
N ASN A 38 -2.42 6.55 1.07
CA ASN A 38 -1.59 7.75 1.10
C ASN A 38 -0.19 7.32 1.54
N LEU A 39 0.51 6.60 0.67
CA LEU A 39 1.85 6.13 0.98
C LEU A 39 2.83 7.31 0.89
N SER A 40 3.50 7.60 1.99
CA SER A 40 4.58 8.59 2.00
C SER A 40 5.76 8.03 1.20
N THR A 41 6.08 8.65 0.06
CA THR A 41 7.30 8.33 -0.69
C THR A 41 8.51 8.43 0.22
N TYR A 42 8.61 9.48 1.05
CA TYR A 42 9.70 9.62 2.03
C TYR A 42 9.83 8.40 2.97
N ALA A 43 8.72 7.93 3.54
CA ALA A 43 8.74 6.76 4.42
C ALA A 43 9.15 5.49 3.66
N LEU A 44 8.64 5.30 2.44
CA LEU A 44 9.02 4.18 1.58
C LEU A 44 10.49 4.25 1.16
N SER A 45 11.01 5.43 0.81
CA SER A 45 12.42 5.65 0.49
C SER A 45 13.33 5.22 1.63
N ARG A 46 12.94 5.52 2.88
CA ARG A 46 13.67 5.12 4.08
C ARG A 46 13.55 3.62 4.35
N ALA A 47 12.34 3.05 4.26
CA ALA A 47 12.08 1.65 4.55
C ALA A 47 12.76 0.71 3.53
N LEU A 48 12.77 1.12 2.26
CA LEU A 48 13.34 0.34 1.16
C LEU A 48 14.77 0.75 0.82
N ASN A 49 15.34 1.76 1.49
CA ASN A 49 16.66 2.32 1.16
C ASN A 49 16.79 2.61 -0.34
N LEU A 50 15.85 3.40 -0.87
CA LEU A 50 15.81 3.77 -2.29
C LEU A 50 16.96 4.73 -2.61
N ASN A 51 17.53 4.58 -3.80
CA ASN A 51 18.41 5.60 -4.36
C ASN A 51 17.60 6.74 -5.00
N GLN A 52 18.25 7.83 -5.38
CA GLN A 52 17.58 9.02 -5.93
C GLN A 52 16.75 8.69 -7.18
N ASP A 53 17.30 7.90 -8.10
CA ASP A 53 16.62 7.53 -9.35
C ASP A 53 15.36 6.69 -9.09
N GLN A 54 15.37 5.87 -8.04
CA GLN A 54 14.21 5.06 -7.63
C GLN A 54 13.12 5.89 -6.96
N VAL A 55 13.47 6.98 -6.25
CA VAL A 55 12.51 7.79 -5.47
C VAL A 55 11.41 8.35 -6.37
N ASP A 56 11.79 9.00 -7.47
CA ASP A 56 10.86 9.67 -8.37
C ASP A 56 9.90 8.66 -9.02
N VAL A 57 10.43 7.54 -9.49
CA VAL A 57 9.62 6.49 -10.12
C VAL A 57 8.69 5.81 -9.10
N VAL A 58 9.16 5.57 -7.87
CA VAL A 58 8.32 5.02 -6.79
C VAL A 58 7.21 5.99 -6.39
N GLU A 59 7.45 7.31 -6.39
CA GLU A 59 6.41 8.30 -6.15
C GLU A 59 5.29 8.22 -7.19
N ASP A 60 5.66 8.14 -8.48
CA ASP A 60 4.70 8.07 -9.57
C ASP A 60 3.88 6.78 -9.53
N ILE A 61 4.53 5.64 -9.22
CA ILE A 61 3.84 4.37 -9.02
C ILE A 61 2.86 4.46 -7.83
N ASN A 62 3.30 4.98 -6.69
CA ASN A 62 2.45 5.16 -5.50
C ASN A 62 1.23 6.05 -5.80
N ARG A 63 1.43 7.15 -6.53
CA ARG A 63 0.33 8.06 -6.90
C ARG A 63 -0.68 7.36 -7.80
N THR A 64 -0.20 6.57 -8.75
CA THR A 64 -1.03 5.77 -9.65
C THR A 64 -1.84 4.73 -8.86
N PHE A 65 -1.18 3.94 -8.02
CA PHE A 65 -1.83 2.92 -7.20
C PHE A 65 -2.89 3.53 -6.28
N SER A 66 -2.58 4.66 -5.65
CA SER A 66 -3.51 5.39 -4.79
C SER A 66 -4.76 5.85 -5.54
N ALA A 67 -4.61 6.35 -6.76
CA ALA A 67 -5.73 6.76 -7.61
C ALA A 67 -6.59 5.56 -8.05
N GLU A 68 -5.97 4.44 -8.43
CA GLU A 68 -6.67 3.21 -8.81
C GLU A 68 -7.46 2.61 -7.65
N MET A 69 -6.88 2.59 -6.44
CA MET A 69 -7.59 2.14 -5.24
C MET A 69 -8.78 3.03 -4.89
N MET A 70 -8.64 4.35 -5.04
CA MET A 70 -9.77 5.29 -4.85
C MET A 70 -10.86 5.11 -5.92
N ASN A 71 -10.48 4.82 -7.17
CA ASN A 71 -11.44 4.50 -8.22
C ASN A 71 -12.19 3.19 -7.95
N ALA A 72 -11.49 2.17 -7.43
CA ALA A 72 -12.12 0.93 -7.00
C ALA A 72 -13.10 1.16 -5.85
N ALA A 73 -12.77 2.04 -4.89
CA ALA A 73 -13.60 2.34 -3.73
C ALA A 73 -15.01 2.83 -4.09
N VAL A 74 -15.12 3.64 -5.15
CA VAL A 74 -16.40 4.21 -5.63
C VAL A 74 -17.10 3.32 -6.66
N SER A 75 -16.51 2.19 -7.02
CA SER A 75 -17.13 1.22 -7.93
C SER A 75 -18.17 0.36 -7.21
N ASP A 76 -19.08 -0.22 -8.00
CA ASP A 76 -20.05 -1.19 -7.52
C ASP A 76 -19.38 -2.36 -6.79
N SER A 77 -20.07 -2.89 -5.78
CA SER A 77 -19.54 -3.95 -4.92
C SER A 77 -19.14 -5.21 -5.70
N SER A 78 -19.85 -5.52 -6.79
CA SER A 78 -19.57 -6.64 -7.70
C SER A 78 -18.27 -6.48 -8.50
N GLU A 79 -17.81 -5.24 -8.75
CA GLU A 79 -16.61 -4.95 -9.53
C GLU A 79 -15.41 -4.56 -8.66
N ARG A 80 -15.67 -4.09 -7.43
CA ARG A 80 -14.68 -3.50 -6.54
C ARG A 80 -13.51 -4.44 -6.28
N GLU A 81 -13.77 -5.69 -5.96
CA GLU A 81 -12.73 -6.68 -5.68
C GLU A 81 -11.81 -6.90 -6.89
N ALA A 82 -12.38 -7.01 -8.09
CA ALA A 82 -11.60 -7.17 -9.32
C ALA A 82 -10.71 -5.95 -9.59
N LYS A 83 -11.21 -4.73 -9.36
CA LYS A 83 -10.43 -3.49 -9.54
C LYS A 83 -9.31 -3.36 -8.51
N VAL A 84 -9.57 -3.72 -7.25
CA VAL A 84 -8.53 -3.78 -6.20
C VAL A 84 -7.43 -4.76 -6.57
N ASN A 85 -7.80 -5.98 -6.97
CA ASN A 85 -6.83 -7.01 -7.37
C ASN A 85 -6.01 -6.59 -8.61
N ALA A 86 -6.65 -5.91 -9.57
CA ALA A 86 -5.96 -5.35 -10.73
C ALA A 86 -4.96 -4.26 -10.33
N ALA A 87 -5.34 -3.33 -9.45
CA ALA A 87 -4.47 -2.27 -8.96
C ALA A 87 -3.27 -2.84 -8.19
N ILE A 88 -3.49 -3.80 -7.29
CA ILE A 88 -2.41 -4.48 -6.54
C ILE A 88 -1.45 -5.20 -7.48
N LYS A 89 -1.97 -5.94 -8.47
CA LYS A 89 -1.13 -6.67 -9.43
C LYS A 89 -0.28 -5.72 -10.26
N LYS A 90 -0.86 -4.60 -10.71
CA LYS A 90 -0.15 -3.59 -11.51
C LYS A 90 0.94 -2.90 -10.69
N ASP A 91 0.61 -2.47 -9.49
CA ASP A 91 1.56 -1.87 -8.54
C ASP A 91 2.76 -2.79 -8.27
N LEU A 92 2.50 -4.06 -7.92
CA LEU A 92 3.54 -5.07 -7.72
C LEU A 92 4.42 -5.24 -8.97
N SER A 93 3.82 -5.29 -10.16
CA SER A 93 4.56 -5.40 -11.41
C SER A 93 5.48 -4.20 -11.65
N TYR A 94 5.01 -2.97 -11.38
CA TYR A 94 5.79 -1.75 -11.59
C TYR A 94 6.89 -1.61 -10.55
N MET A 95 6.59 -1.91 -9.28
CA MET A 95 7.59 -1.92 -8.22
C MET A 95 8.68 -2.96 -8.48
N HIS A 96 8.35 -4.14 -9.03
CA HIS A 96 9.35 -5.15 -9.38
C HIS A 96 10.32 -4.69 -10.48
N TYR A 97 9.88 -3.80 -11.37
CA TYR A 97 10.74 -3.24 -12.42
C TYR A 97 11.76 -2.25 -11.88
N VAL A 98 11.41 -1.50 -10.82
CA VAL A 98 12.23 -0.42 -10.26
C VAL A 98 13.10 -0.89 -9.09
N LEU A 99 12.59 -1.82 -8.29
CA LEU A 99 13.21 -2.28 -7.05
C LEU A 99 14.07 -3.50 -7.28
N ASN A 100 15.21 -3.59 -6.58
CA ASN A 100 15.96 -4.83 -6.54
C ASN A 100 15.23 -5.89 -5.68
N ASN A 101 15.67 -7.15 -5.75
CA ASN A 101 15.03 -8.27 -5.07
C ASN A 101 14.86 -8.09 -3.54
N SER A 102 15.79 -7.41 -2.87
CA SER A 102 15.69 -7.15 -1.43
C SER A 102 14.62 -6.10 -1.15
N GLN A 103 14.66 -5.00 -1.90
CA GLN A 103 13.70 -3.90 -1.79
C GLN A 103 12.28 -4.37 -2.12
N TYR A 104 12.11 -5.11 -3.22
CA TYR A 104 10.82 -5.63 -3.64
C TYR A 104 10.20 -6.58 -2.61
N ARG A 105 11.00 -7.47 -2.02
CA ARG A 105 10.52 -8.36 -0.95
C ARG A 105 10.04 -7.59 0.28
N GLU A 106 10.76 -6.53 0.65
CA GLU A 106 10.36 -5.69 1.77
C GLU A 106 9.10 -4.88 1.45
N TYR A 107 9.00 -4.35 0.24
CA TYR A 107 7.80 -3.68 -0.26
C TYR A 107 6.56 -4.58 -0.19
N VAL A 108 6.65 -5.82 -0.69
CA VAL A 108 5.55 -6.79 -0.65
C VAL A 108 5.08 -7.05 0.78
N LYS A 109 6.00 -7.17 1.76
CA LYS A 109 5.61 -7.32 3.17
C LYS A 109 4.85 -6.10 3.67
N LEU A 110 5.36 -4.89 3.41
CA LEU A 110 4.74 -3.64 3.84
C LEU A 110 3.34 -3.49 3.24
N LEU A 111 3.19 -3.79 1.95
CA LEU A 111 1.91 -3.77 1.25
C LEU A 111 0.93 -4.80 1.84
N ASN A 112 1.39 -6.04 2.08
CA ASN A 112 0.55 -7.08 2.67
C ASN A 112 0.05 -6.73 4.07
N VAL A 113 0.94 -6.27 4.96
CA VAL A 113 0.57 -5.81 6.31
C VAL A 113 -0.46 -4.68 6.22
N THR A 114 -0.27 -3.79 5.27
CA THR A 114 -1.13 -2.65 5.02
C THR A 114 -2.53 -3.04 4.55
N LEU A 115 -2.61 -3.97 3.59
CA LEU A 115 -3.88 -4.50 3.09
C LEU A 115 -4.62 -5.27 4.20
N ASN A 116 -3.91 -6.10 4.97
CA ASN A 116 -4.46 -6.80 6.14
C ASN A 116 -5.06 -5.83 7.16
N ASN A 117 -4.29 -4.80 7.54
CA ASN A 117 -4.73 -3.80 8.53
C ASN A 117 -5.95 -2.98 8.06
N ARG A 118 -6.21 -2.96 6.74
CA ARG A 118 -7.36 -2.29 6.12
C ARG A 118 -8.52 -3.23 5.80
N GLY A 119 -8.39 -4.53 6.10
CA GLY A 119 -9.42 -5.54 5.77
C GLY A 119 -9.57 -5.81 4.28
N LEU A 120 -8.53 -5.52 3.48
CA LEU A 120 -8.54 -5.64 2.01
C LEU A 120 -7.90 -6.93 1.50
N ASN A 121 -7.31 -7.72 2.40
CA ASN A 121 -6.79 -9.05 2.10
C ASN A 121 -7.68 -10.04 2.84
N LYS A 122 -8.48 -10.81 2.10
CA LYS A 122 -9.50 -11.74 2.61
C LYS A 122 -9.19 -13.16 2.21
#